data_AF-A0A7T1Y6E0-F1
#
_entry.id   AF-A0A7T1Y6E0-F1
#
_cell.length_a   1.000
_cell.length_b   1.000
_cell.length_c   1.000
_cell.angle_alpha   90.00
_cell.angle_beta   90.00
_cell.angle_gamma   90.00
#
_symmetry.space_group_name_H-M   'P 1'
#
loop_
_entity.id
_entity.type
_entity.pdbx_description
1 polymer ?
#
loop_
_entity_poly.entity_id
_entity_poly.type
_entity_poly.pdbx_seq_one_letter_code
_entity_poly.pdbx_strand_id
1 'polypeptide(L)'
;MPTIDVARGTSARALQETIDTAPGGSTLLFESGDYRLDQALRINRSDITLKGAGTDATTLTFTDTALDDSAGFGIGIEGDVQGVTLGTLAADLAEGERSVRLGVGHGLAQGDTVRIWQDNDTAFLDAIGDTTWRKQEYAELRTSMARVEAVNGDTITLDRGAHFDFSQGQAQLEQIVPADNVSLEGFSVDYELGTPDAAAFSNARSHLTGYQAIRLDGTGDARLEDVAVVNGPSTAFHIARSLDLEADSLRAEGAFNKGSGGNGYGFELKESYDGSFSHLEDSGMRHGVLFASWRSSVGNEIEVDFTDRDINFHGGRDHDNEVRVAQAIRNADSDELSPTLWVNAGGESFGAITDADANQVRFDYVLGSRRSDVLQGSDDGVYLNGGLGHDTLTGGAGHDLLEGGPGDDWYDGDDRLVGGDGMDTVRYARPIDAYQIDFDGDRVNIHSDMGATDTLEEIELVSFADGTVLHTASRGIYQAAALDVPDADAILGGNAIPDGLLDDGAELLVAGSTTRRWDDGYVAEIFVENVTDEALAAPELRLTTDDTIDTLWNGELSRDGDAYLIRDDDAGELAPGEAWRFAYRAQGDAPTPDAVTGADGLDVALLGMHDGSDLGLLG
;
A
#
# COMPACT_ATOMS: atom_id res chain seq x y z
N MET A 1 -33.04 19.90 -2.43
CA MET A 1 -34.06 18.83 -2.52
C MET A 1 -34.70 18.66 -1.13
N PRO A 2 -35.79 17.88 -0.92
CA PRO A 2 -36.47 17.84 0.37
C PRO A 2 -35.59 17.18 1.45
N THR A 3 -35.54 17.77 2.63
CA THR A 3 -35.01 17.12 3.84
C THR A 3 -36.18 16.56 4.64
N ILE A 4 -36.08 15.31 5.08
CA ILE A 4 -37.08 14.59 5.87
C ILE A 4 -36.44 14.20 7.19
N ASP A 5 -36.86 14.83 8.28
CA ASP A 5 -36.34 14.53 9.61
C ASP A 5 -36.82 13.15 10.08
N VAL A 6 -35.88 12.30 10.49
CA VAL A 6 -36.12 10.97 11.03
C VAL A 6 -35.99 11.04 12.55
N ALA A 7 -37.11 11.16 13.25
CA ALA A 7 -37.13 11.26 14.70
C ALA A 7 -36.67 9.96 15.38
N ARG A 8 -36.02 10.07 16.54
CA ARG A 8 -35.71 8.92 17.38
C ARG A 8 -36.96 8.11 17.72
N GLY A 9 -36.84 6.78 17.66
CA GLY A 9 -37.97 5.86 17.86
C GLY A 9 -38.82 5.62 16.61
N THR A 10 -38.46 6.18 15.46
CA THR A 10 -38.99 5.72 14.16
C THR A 10 -38.70 4.24 14.01
N SER A 11 -39.74 3.43 13.78
CA SER A 11 -39.55 1.99 13.58
C SER A 11 -38.88 1.73 12.23
N ALA A 12 -38.16 0.62 12.12
CA ALA A 12 -37.50 0.23 10.87
C ALA A 12 -38.50 0.13 9.70
N ARG A 13 -39.74 -0.31 9.96
CA ARG A 13 -40.81 -0.32 8.96
C ARG A 13 -41.18 1.09 8.47
N ALA A 14 -41.35 2.04 9.38
CA ALA A 14 -41.71 3.41 9.00
C ALA A 14 -40.55 4.10 8.25
N LEU A 15 -39.31 3.79 8.65
CA LEU A 15 -38.12 4.25 7.96
C LEU A 15 -38.05 3.67 6.54
N GLN A 16 -38.26 2.37 6.38
CA GLN A 16 -38.33 1.72 5.06
C GLN A 16 -39.41 2.33 4.17
N GLU A 17 -40.64 2.53 4.70
CA GLU A 17 -41.73 3.17 3.97
C GLU A 17 -41.35 4.60 3.51
N THR A 18 -40.52 5.31 4.30
CA THR A 18 -40.02 6.64 3.93
C THR A 18 -38.98 6.57 2.81
N ILE A 19 -38.02 5.64 2.90
CA ILE A 19 -37.04 5.36 1.82
C ILE A 19 -37.75 5.08 0.50
N ASP A 20 -38.76 4.20 0.53
CA ASP A 20 -39.49 3.76 -0.66
C ASP A 20 -40.29 4.89 -1.32
N THR A 21 -40.80 5.85 -0.54
CA THR A 21 -41.79 6.83 -1.01
C THR A 21 -41.30 8.27 -1.10
N ALA A 22 -40.13 8.58 -0.54
CA ALA A 22 -39.56 9.92 -0.61
C ALA A 22 -39.34 10.38 -2.07
N PRO A 23 -39.52 11.67 -2.39
CA PRO A 23 -39.14 12.20 -3.70
C PRO A 23 -37.67 11.94 -4.02
N GLY A 24 -37.33 11.78 -5.30
CA GLY A 24 -35.92 11.68 -5.73
C GLY A 24 -35.08 12.86 -5.24
N GLY A 25 -33.87 12.52 -4.80
CA GLY A 25 -32.85 13.37 -4.20
C GLY A 25 -33.18 13.87 -2.80
N SER A 26 -34.12 13.23 -2.10
CA SER A 26 -34.41 13.58 -0.71
C SER A 26 -33.28 13.13 0.22
N THR A 27 -33.04 13.91 1.26
CA THR A 27 -32.18 13.55 2.39
C THR A 27 -33.04 13.18 3.58
N LEU A 28 -32.91 11.94 4.05
CA LEU A 28 -33.48 11.48 5.31
C LEU A 28 -32.45 11.77 6.40
N LEU A 29 -32.75 12.77 7.24
CA LEU A 29 -31.84 13.32 8.23
C LEU A 29 -32.16 12.72 9.61
N PHE A 30 -31.25 11.91 10.14
CA PHE A 30 -31.34 11.35 11.49
C PHE A 30 -30.83 12.37 12.50
N GLU A 31 -31.52 12.48 13.65
CA GLU A 31 -31.01 13.20 14.80
C GLU A 31 -29.87 12.41 15.47
N SER A 32 -29.08 13.07 16.31
CA SER A 32 -28.14 12.37 17.18
C SER A 32 -28.86 11.39 18.12
N GLY A 33 -28.35 10.17 18.22
CA GLY A 33 -28.76 9.12 19.15
C GLY A 33 -28.94 7.77 18.47
N ASP A 34 -29.44 6.81 19.26
CA ASP A 34 -29.56 5.43 18.85
C ASP A 34 -30.92 5.12 18.20
N TYR A 35 -30.87 4.46 17.04
CA TYR A 35 -32.02 3.94 16.32
C TYR A 35 -31.97 2.43 16.34
N ARG A 36 -32.94 1.81 17.01
CA ARG A 36 -33.01 0.36 17.15
C ARG A 36 -33.93 -0.22 16.08
N LEU A 37 -33.37 -1.02 15.18
CA LEU A 37 -34.02 -1.49 13.96
C LEU A 37 -34.23 -3.01 13.99
N ASP A 38 -35.47 -3.46 13.85
CA ASP A 38 -35.88 -4.86 13.92
C ASP A 38 -35.97 -5.57 12.56
N GLN A 39 -35.55 -4.89 11.49
CA GLN A 39 -35.40 -5.42 10.13
C GLN A 39 -34.29 -4.66 9.40
N ALA A 40 -33.74 -5.26 8.35
CA ALA A 40 -32.81 -4.62 7.44
C ALA A 40 -33.43 -3.39 6.74
N LEU A 41 -32.60 -2.46 6.31
CA LEU A 41 -32.99 -1.35 5.43
C LEU A 41 -32.56 -1.67 3.99
N ARG A 42 -33.48 -1.55 3.04
CA ARG A 42 -33.22 -1.81 1.62
C ARG A 42 -33.44 -0.55 0.80
N ILE A 43 -32.47 -0.19 -0.03
CA ILE A 43 -32.53 0.94 -0.95
C ILE A 43 -32.38 0.37 -2.36
N ASN A 44 -33.51 0.25 -3.07
CA ASN A 44 -33.58 -0.33 -4.42
C ASN A 44 -33.94 0.72 -5.48
N ARG A 45 -33.46 1.93 -5.27
CA ARG A 45 -33.79 3.11 -6.06
C ARG A 45 -32.66 4.12 -6.02
N SER A 46 -32.59 4.96 -7.04
CA SER A 46 -31.63 6.05 -7.16
C SER A 46 -32.06 7.30 -6.38
N ASP A 47 -31.11 8.23 -6.25
CA ASP A 47 -31.28 9.58 -5.72
C ASP A 47 -31.87 9.61 -4.30
N ILE A 48 -31.15 9.08 -3.32
CA ILE A 48 -31.57 9.19 -1.91
C ILE A 48 -30.36 9.21 -0.98
N THR A 49 -30.43 10.05 0.04
CA THR A 49 -29.38 10.18 1.05
C THR A 49 -29.91 9.82 2.43
N LEU A 50 -29.22 8.92 3.15
CA LEU A 50 -29.39 8.70 4.58
C LEU A 50 -28.25 9.44 5.30
N LYS A 51 -28.59 10.43 6.14
CA LYS A 51 -27.59 11.28 6.80
C LYS A 51 -27.80 11.37 8.31
N GLY A 52 -26.81 10.98 9.10
CA GLY A 52 -26.78 11.18 10.54
C GLY A 52 -26.02 12.43 10.97
N ALA A 53 -25.78 12.56 12.27
CA ALA A 53 -25.09 13.69 12.88
C ALA A 53 -23.57 13.48 13.07
N GLY A 54 -23.03 12.36 12.55
CA GLY A 54 -21.65 11.89 12.68
C GLY A 54 -21.58 10.48 13.28
N THR A 55 -20.51 9.75 12.98
CA THR A 55 -20.28 8.36 13.49
C THR A 55 -20.32 8.23 15.01
N ASP A 56 -19.89 9.26 15.74
CA ASP A 56 -19.95 9.31 17.21
C ASP A 56 -21.30 9.79 17.78
N ALA A 57 -22.20 10.27 16.91
CA ALA A 57 -23.42 10.96 17.31
C ALA A 57 -24.69 10.21 16.94
N THR A 58 -24.71 9.47 15.84
CA THR A 58 -25.87 8.71 15.36
C THR A 58 -25.48 7.24 15.16
N THR A 59 -26.22 6.33 15.80
CA THR A 59 -25.99 4.88 15.67
C THR A 59 -27.27 4.17 15.22
N LEU A 60 -27.16 3.35 14.18
CA LEU A 60 -28.20 2.44 13.72
C LEU A 60 -27.90 1.03 14.24
N THR A 61 -28.58 0.62 15.30
CA THR A 61 -28.41 -0.70 15.92
C THR A 61 -29.42 -1.69 15.37
N PHE A 62 -28.95 -2.74 14.68
CA PHE A 62 -29.80 -3.83 14.20
C PHE A 62 -29.95 -4.91 15.28
N THR A 63 -31.21 -5.23 15.60
CA THR A 63 -31.52 -6.22 16.65
C THR A 63 -31.29 -7.65 16.19
N ASP A 64 -31.28 -8.61 17.12
CA ASP A 64 -31.28 -10.06 16.79
C ASP A 64 -32.42 -10.44 15.82
N THR A 65 -33.57 -9.76 15.90
CA THR A 65 -34.69 -10.00 14.96
C THR A 65 -34.33 -9.61 13.53
N ALA A 66 -33.55 -8.55 13.34
CA ALA A 66 -33.08 -8.14 12.02
C ALA A 66 -32.02 -9.10 11.45
N LEU A 67 -31.19 -9.68 12.33
CA LEU A 67 -30.14 -10.65 11.98
C LEU A 67 -30.71 -12.02 11.60
N ASP A 68 -31.83 -12.42 12.21
CA ASP A 68 -32.54 -13.67 11.90
C ASP A 68 -33.36 -13.60 10.59
N ASP A 69 -33.50 -12.42 9.98
CA ASP A 69 -34.14 -12.27 8.68
C ASP A 69 -33.26 -12.81 7.54
N SER A 70 -33.92 -13.22 6.48
CA SER A 70 -33.36 -13.74 5.24
C SER A 70 -32.61 -12.72 4.38
N ALA A 71 -32.57 -11.43 4.77
CA ALA A 71 -31.89 -10.39 4.01
C ALA A 71 -30.38 -10.64 3.89
N GLY A 72 -29.75 -11.10 4.98
CA GLY A 72 -28.30 -11.32 5.04
C GLY A 72 -27.47 -10.03 5.08
N PHE A 73 -28.10 -8.88 5.37
CA PHE A 73 -27.43 -7.60 5.55
C PHE A 73 -28.19 -6.66 6.49
N GLY A 74 -27.50 -5.62 6.99
CA GLY A 74 -28.11 -4.55 7.78
C GLY A 74 -28.70 -3.45 6.89
N ILE A 75 -27.85 -2.82 6.07
CA ILE A 75 -28.23 -1.85 5.04
C ILE A 75 -27.82 -2.40 3.67
N GLY A 76 -28.75 -2.45 2.72
CA GLY A 76 -28.48 -2.89 1.36
C GLY A 76 -28.90 -1.85 0.34
N ILE A 77 -27.93 -1.37 -0.46
CA ILE A 77 -28.15 -0.57 -1.66
C ILE A 77 -28.05 -1.53 -2.85
N GLU A 78 -29.17 -1.79 -3.50
CA GLU A 78 -29.26 -2.87 -4.49
C GLU A 78 -29.94 -2.37 -5.77
N GLY A 79 -29.16 -2.27 -6.84
CA GLY A 79 -29.67 -2.06 -8.20
C GLY A 79 -30.29 -3.33 -8.80
N ASP A 80 -30.91 -3.19 -9.97
CA ASP A 80 -31.32 -4.35 -10.77
C ASP A 80 -30.11 -4.89 -11.54
N VAL A 81 -29.42 -5.80 -10.87
CA VAL A 81 -28.21 -6.49 -11.35
C VAL A 81 -28.48 -7.77 -12.13
N GLN A 82 -29.75 -8.20 -12.25
CA GLN A 82 -30.09 -9.30 -13.17
C GLN A 82 -29.99 -8.83 -14.62
N GLY A 83 -30.30 -7.54 -14.85
CA GLY A 83 -30.12 -6.87 -16.13
C GLY A 83 -30.89 -7.50 -17.29
N VAL A 84 -30.60 -7.02 -18.48
CA VAL A 84 -31.10 -7.56 -19.75
C VAL A 84 -29.93 -7.85 -20.67
N THR A 85 -29.68 -9.13 -20.97
CA THR A 85 -28.70 -9.52 -22.00
C THR A 85 -29.15 -9.03 -23.37
N LEU A 86 -28.37 -8.13 -23.97
CA LEU A 86 -28.65 -7.53 -25.27
C LEU A 86 -28.10 -8.36 -26.44
N GLY A 87 -27.09 -9.19 -26.14
CA GLY A 87 -26.52 -10.17 -27.05
C GLY A 87 -24.99 -10.19 -26.98
N THR A 88 -24.39 -10.94 -27.90
CA THR A 88 -22.93 -11.04 -28.00
C THR A 88 -22.34 -9.92 -28.85
N LEU A 89 -21.10 -9.55 -28.55
CA LEU A 89 -20.34 -8.58 -29.35
C LEU A 89 -20.21 -9.04 -30.81
N ALA A 90 -20.36 -8.10 -31.74
CA ALA A 90 -20.28 -8.31 -33.19
C ALA A 90 -18.89 -8.02 -33.77
N ALA A 91 -17.95 -7.56 -32.95
CA ALA A 91 -16.54 -7.40 -33.23
C ALA A 91 -15.75 -7.67 -31.94
N ASP A 92 -14.45 -7.95 -32.07
CA ASP A 92 -13.55 -7.96 -30.92
C ASP A 92 -13.50 -6.54 -30.32
N LEU A 93 -13.32 -6.46 -29.01
CA LEU A 93 -13.17 -5.21 -28.27
C LEU A 93 -11.88 -5.33 -27.47
N ALA A 94 -10.88 -4.55 -27.84
CA ALA A 94 -9.60 -4.56 -27.14
C ALA A 94 -9.72 -3.85 -25.78
N GLU A 95 -8.84 -4.21 -24.85
CA GLU A 95 -8.64 -3.43 -23.63
C GLU A 95 -8.37 -1.95 -23.96
N GLY A 96 -8.98 -1.05 -23.20
CA GLY A 96 -8.97 0.40 -23.44
C GLY A 96 -9.87 0.88 -24.60
N GLU A 97 -10.43 -0.01 -25.42
CA GLU A 97 -11.33 0.39 -26.51
C GLU A 97 -12.73 0.75 -25.97
N ARG A 98 -13.32 1.80 -26.54
CA ARG A 98 -14.60 2.38 -26.11
C ARG A 98 -15.78 2.07 -27.05
N SER A 99 -15.51 1.46 -28.21
CA SER A 99 -16.47 1.31 -29.30
C SER A 99 -17.00 -0.11 -29.37
N VAL A 100 -18.16 -0.35 -28.77
CA VAL A 100 -18.82 -1.66 -28.77
C VAL A 100 -19.74 -1.78 -29.99
N ARG A 101 -19.76 -2.96 -30.62
CA ARG A 101 -20.68 -3.26 -31.73
C ARG A 101 -21.57 -4.44 -31.40
N LEU A 102 -22.88 -4.32 -31.64
CA LEU A 102 -23.83 -5.44 -31.56
C LEU A 102 -24.38 -5.82 -32.94
N GLY A 103 -24.93 -7.03 -33.07
CA GLY A 103 -25.48 -7.55 -34.33
C GLY A 103 -26.98 -7.33 -34.52
N VAL A 104 -27.66 -6.82 -33.50
CA VAL A 104 -29.12 -6.63 -33.43
C VAL A 104 -29.46 -5.28 -32.79
N GLY A 105 -30.69 -4.81 -33.00
CA GLY A 105 -31.18 -3.61 -32.32
C GLY A 105 -31.23 -3.84 -30.80
N HIS A 106 -30.54 -2.99 -30.06
CA HIS A 106 -30.24 -3.18 -28.64
C HIS A 106 -31.06 -2.28 -27.70
N GLY A 107 -31.72 -1.24 -28.20
CA GLY A 107 -32.58 -0.37 -27.39
C GLY A 107 -31.87 0.61 -26.45
N LEU A 108 -30.55 0.47 -26.26
CA LEU A 108 -29.73 1.39 -25.47
C LEU A 108 -29.87 2.86 -25.91
N ALA A 109 -29.77 3.74 -24.93
CA ALA A 109 -29.70 5.19 -25.05
C ALA A 109 -28.47 5.75 -24.30
N GLN A 110 -28.13 7.00 -24.57
CA GLN A 110 -27.11 7.72 -23.80
C GLN A 110 -27.49 7.75 -22.32
N GLY A 111 -26.52 7.44 -21.46
CA GLY A 111 -26.67 7.37 -20.00
C GLY A 111 -27.00 5.98 -19.46
N ASP A 112 -27.38 5.02 -20.30
CA ASP A 112 -27.61 3.65 -19.86
C ASP A 112 -26.30 3.03 -19.34
N THR A 113 -26.39 2.27 -18.25
CA THR A 113 -25.26 1.51 -17.71
C THR A 113 -25.24 0.11 -18.32
N VAL A 114 -24.06 -0.29 -18.81
CA VAL A 114 -23.84 -1.60 -19.39
C VAL A 114 -22.75 -2.35 -18.65
N ARG A 115 -22.87 -3.67 -18.68
CA ARG A 115 -21.86 -4.62 -18.21
C ARG A 115 -21.44 -5.52 -19.36
N ILE A 116 -20.15 -5.65 -19.58
CA ILE A 116 -19.54 -6.56 -20.55
C ILE A 116 -18.91 -7.69 -19.77
N TRP A 117 -19.12 -8.93 -20.21
CA TRP A 117 -18.45 -10.07 -19.58
C TRP A 117 -18.22 -11.21 -20.57
N GLN A 118 -17.27 -12.09 -20.24
CA GLN A 118 -16.98 -13.29 -21.01
C GLN A 118 -16.66 -14.48 -20.11
N ASP A 119 -17.21 -15.64 -20.44
CA ASP A 119 -16.94 -16.91 -19.74
C ASP A 119 -15.43 -17.24 -19.72
N ASN A 120 -15.01 -17.95 -18.68
CA ASN A 120 -13.65 -18.48 -18.58
C ASN A 120 -13.56 -19.79 -19.36
N ASP A 121 -12.96 -19.75 -20.56
CA ASP A 121 -12.65 -20.98 -21.28
C ASP A 121 -11.31 -21.59 -20.86
N THR A 122 -11.06 -22.82 -21.30
CA THR A 122 -9.82 -23.53 -20.97
C THR A 122 -8.58 -22.80 -21.48
N ALA A 123 -8.66 -22.17 -22.65
CA ALA A 123 -7.51 -21.50 -23.25
C ALA A 123 -7.12 -20.26 -22.46
N PHE A 124 -8.09 -19.49 -21.97
CA PHE A 124 -7.88 -18.36 -21.09
C PHE A 124 -7.26 -18.78 -19.75
N LEU A 125 -7.83 -19.81 -19.09
CA LEU A 125 -7.30 -20.30 -17.82
C LEU A 125 -5.88 -20.89 -17.96
N ASP A 126 -5.59 -21.57 -19.08
CA ASP A 126 -4.23 -22.01 -19.40
C ASP A 126 -3.27 -20.82 -19.62
N ALA A 127 -3.74 -19.76 -20.27
CA ALA A 127 -2.93 -18.57 -20.58
C ALA A 127 -2.51 -17.80 -19.33
N ILE A 128 -3.40 -17.72 -18.33
CA ILE A 128 -3.07 -17.08 -17.04
C ILE A 128 -2.34 -18.04 -16.06
N GLY A 129 -2.01 -19.26 -16.50
CA GLY A 129 -1.28 -20.24 -15.70
C GLY A 129 -2.10 -20.93 -14.61
N ASP A 130 -3.42 -20.71 -14.56
CA ASP A 130 -4.26 -21.25 -13.51
C ASP A 130 -4.47 -22.75 -13.74
N THR A 131 -3.84 -23.60 -12.93
CA THR A 131 -3.92 -25.07 -13.08
C THR A 131 -4.78 -25.74 -12.02
N THR A 132 -5.19 -25.01 -10.99
CA THR A 132 -5.93 -25.54 -9.83
C THR A 132 -7.37 -25.08 -9.83
N TRP A 133 -7.60 -23.79 -10.04
CA TRP A 133 -8.92 -23.18 -10.03
C TRP A 133 -9.46 -23.09 -11.45
N ARG A 134 -10.53 -23.85 -11.73
CA ARG A 134 -11.07 -23.98 -13.10
C ARG A 134 -12.58 -23.77 -13.13
N LYS A 135 -13.09 -22.81 -12.34
CA LYS A 135 -14.53 -22.52 -12.32
C LYS A 135 -14.93 -21.72 -13.55
N GLN A 136 -15.91 -22.23 -14.28
CA GLN A 136 -16.38 -21.65 -15.55
C GLN A 136 -17.73 -20.94 -15.43
N GLU A 137 -18.50 -21.19 -14.35
CA GLU A 137 -19.86 -20.67 -14.20
C GLU A 137 -19.95 -19.69 -13.01
N TYR A 138 -20.60 -18.54 -13.21
CA TYR A 138 -20.80 -17.48 -12.20
C TYR A 138 -19.52 -16.88 -11.60
N ALA A 139 -18.40 -17.02 -12.30
CA ALA A 139 -17.08 -16.58 -11.87
C ALA A 139 -16.31 -15.94 -13.02
N GLU A 140 -17.02 -15.23 -13.90
CA GLU A 140 -16.46 -14.52 -15.04
C GLU A 140 -15.35 -13.58 -14.52
N LEU A 141 -14.11 -13.83 -14.93
CA LEU A 141 -12.94 -13.05 -14.50
C LEU A 141 -12.69 -11.84 -15.41
N ARG A 142 -13.33 -11.84 -16.58
CA ARG A 142 -13.28 -10.74 -17.55
C ARG A 142 -14.62 -10.05 -17.53
N THR A 143 -14.67 -8.92 -16.84
CA THR A 143 -15.87 -8.13 -16.60
C THR A 143 -15.54 -6.65 -16.69
N SER A 144 -16.44 -5.85 -17.24
CA SER A 144 -16.28 -4.40 -17.32
C SER A 144 -17.64 -3.73 -17.22
N MET A 145 -17.70 -2.56 -16.57
CA MET A 145 -18.89 -1.72 -16.49
C MET A 145 -18.59 -0.36 -17.07
N ALA A 146 -19.58 0.23 -17.73
CA ALA A 146 -19.45 1.54 -18.35
C ALA A 146 -20.81 2.19 -18.57
N ARG A 147 -20.84 3.50 -18.79
CA ARG A 147 -22.03 4.22 -19.23
C ARG A 147 -21.98 4.44 -20.74
N VAL A 148 -23.15 4.40 -21.38
CA VAL A 148 -23.28 4.69 -22.80
C VAL A 148 -23.15 6.20 -23.02
N GLU A 149 -22.08 6.63 -23.69
CA GLU A 149 -21.90 8.02 -24.10
C GLU A 149 -22.74 8.35 -25.35
N ALA A 150 -22.73 7.46 -26.34
CA ALA A 150 -23.43 7.68 -27.60
C ALA A 150 -23.86 6.37 -28.29
N VAL A 151 -24.92 6.45 -29.08
CA VAL A 151 -25.42 5.35 -29.93
C VAL A 151 -25.52 5.82 -31.37
N ASN A 152 -24.88 5.09 -32.28
CA ASN A 152 -24.94 5.32 -33.72
C ASN A 152 -25.23 4.01 -34.48
N GLY A 153 -26.51 3.73 -34.70
CA GLY A 153 -26.94 2.47 -35.29
C GLY A 153 -26.60 1.31 -34.35
N ASP A 154 -25.77 0.38 -34.82
CA ASP A 154 -25.35 -0.80 -34.05
C ASP A 154 -24.04 -0.59 -33.28
N THR A 155 -23.51 0.64 -33.27
CA THR A 155 -22.27 1.00 -32.57
C THR A 155 -22.60 1.84 -31.36
N ILE A 156 -22.09 1.42 -30.21
CA ILE A 156 -22.23 2.06 -28.91
C ILE A 156 -20.86 2.59 -28.51
N THR A 157 -20.77 3.87 -28.15
CA THR A 157 -19.58 4.47 -27.56
C THR A 157 -19.77 4.51 -26.04
N LEU A 158 -18.82 3.93 -25.31
CA LEU A 158 -18.76 3.92 -23.86
C LEU A 158 -18.02 5.15 -23.34
N ASP A 159 -18.34 5.59 -22.13
CA ASP A 159 -17.65 6.68 -21.44
C ASP A 159 -16.18 6.34 -21.11
N ARG A 160 -15.87 5.05 -20.90
CA ARG A 160 -14.53 4.53 -20.64
C ARG A 160 -14.16 3.34 -21.53
N GLY A 161 -12.88 2.97 -21.52
CA GLY A 161 -12.39 1.79 -22.22
C GLY A 161 -12.81 0.50 -21.53
N ALA A 162 -12.90 -0.59 -22.27
CA ALA A 162 -13.07 -1.92 -21.66
C ALA A 162 -11.83 -2.30 -20.83
N HIS A 163 -12.03 -2.91 -19.67
CA HIS A 163 -10.93 -3.37 -18.80
C HIS A 163 -10.29 -4.70 -19.22
N PHE A 164 -10.80 -5.32 -20.29
CA PHE A 164 -10.26 -6.58 -20.78
C PHE A 164 -10.40 -6.66 -22.29
N ASP A 165 -9.56 -7.48 -22.90
CA ASP A 165 -9.82 -8.00 -24.23
C ASP A 165 -11.06 -8.91 -24.23
N PHE A 166 -12.04 -8.55 -25.06
CA PHE A 166 -13.28 -9.29 -25.25
C PHE A 166 -13.42 -9.79 -26.69
N SER A 167 -13.71 -11.07 -26.84
CA SER A 167 -13.77 -11.73 -28.14
C SER A 167 -15.17 -11.66 -28.76
N GLN A 168 -15.20 -11.40 -30.07
CA GLN A 168 -16.40 -11.40 -30.89
C GLN A 168 -17.18 -12.72 -30.72
N GLY A 169 -18.50 -12.61 -30.54
CA GLY A 169 -19.39 -13.76 -30.46
C GLY A 169 -19.28 -14.60 -29.17
N GLN A 170 -18.38 -14.23 -28.26
CA GLN A 170 -18.23 -14.86 -26.95
C GLN A 170 -18.64 -13.92 -25.82
N ALA A 171 -18.11 -12.69 -25.84
CA ALA A 171 -18.45 -11.68 -24.85
C ALA A 171 -19.91 -11.22 -24.98
N GLN A 172 -20.58 -11.08 -23.84
CA GLN A 172 -21.96 -10.62 -23.71
C GLN A 172 -21.98 -9.14 -23.33
N LEU A 173 -22.97 -8.41 -23.84
CA LEU A 173 -23.35 -7.09 -23.35
C LEU A 173 -24.69 -7.17 -22.63
N GLU A 174 -24.73 -6.67 -21.40
CA GLU A 174 -25.92 -6.55 -20.57
C GLU A 174 -26.22 -5.08 -20.28
N GLN A 175 -27.49 -4.70 -20.32
CA GLN A 175 -27.94 -3.46 -19.69
C GLN A 175 -28.29 -3.78 -18.24
N ILE A 176 -27.74 -3.02 -17.29
CA ILE A 176 -28.09 -3.09 -15.87
C ILE A 176 -28.74 -1.78 -15.43
N VAL A 177 -29.51 -1.81 -14.34
CA VAL A 177 -30.09 -0.59 -13.76
C VAL A 177 -29.51 -0.40 -12.37
N PRO A 178 -28.40 0.34 -12.24
CA PRO A 178 -27.81 0.58 -10.93
C PRO A 178 -28.72 1.44 -10.04
N ALA A 179 -28.54 1.31 -8.73
CA ALA A 179 -29.01 2.31 -7.78
C ALA A 179 -28.04 3.50 -7.82
N ASP A 180 -28.33 4.48 -8.67
CA ASP A 180 -27.45 5.63 -8.91
C ASP A 180 -27.59 6.70 -7.80
N ASN A 181 -26.50 7.39 -7.47
CA ASN A 181 -26.52 8.59 -6.61
C ASN A 181 -27.23 8.35 -5.26
N VAL A 182 -26.88 7.24 -4.60
CA VAL A 182 -27.32 6.90 -3.25
C VAL A 182 -26.19 7.23 -2.27
N SER A 183 -26.51 7.92 -1.18
CA SER A 183 -25.51 8.36 -0.19
C SER A 183 -25.81 7.86 1.22
N LEU A 184 -24.79 7.36 1.92
CA LEU A 184 -24.80 7.07 3.36
C LEU A 184 -23.79 8.00 4.05
N GLU A 185 -24.24 8.81 5.00
CA GLU A 185 -23.40 9.87 5.57
C GLU A 185 -23.53 9.97 7.09
N GLY A 186 -22.43 10.00 7.82
CA GLY A 186 -22.37 10.47 9.22
C GLY A 186 -23.11 9.61 10.24
N PHE A 187 -22.90 8.29 10.25
CA PHE A 187 -23.46 7.41 11.29
C PHE A 187 -22.69 6.09 11.46
N SER A 188 -22.84 5.46 12.61
CA SER A 188 -22.38 4.09 12.84
C SER A 188 -23.49 3.05 12.66
N VAL A 189 -23.12 1.85 12.26
CA VAL A 189 -23.95 0.64 12.25
C VAL A 189 -23.41 -0.32 13.32
N ASP A 190 -24.30 -0.78 14.20
CA ASP A 190 -23.96 -1.68 15.31
C ASP A 190 -25.03 -2.80 15.47
N TYR A 191 -24.73 -3.79 16.30
CA TYR A 191 -25.54 -4.99 16.49
C TYR A 191 -25.63 -5.41 17.95
N GLU A 192 -26.70 -6.13 18.31
CA GLU A 192 -26.89 -6.68 19.67
C GLU A 192 -26.03 -7.92 19.98
N LEU A 193 -24.85 -8.03 19.36
CA LEU A 193 -23.98 -9.20 19.45
C LEU A 193 -22.95 -9.10 20.59
N GLY A 194 -22.72 -7.89 21.11
CA GLY A 194 -21.64 -7.57 22.05
C GLY A 194 -20.34 -7.20 21.32
N THR A 195 -19.20 -7.32 22.00
CA THR A 195 -17.88 -7.04 21.42
C THR A 195 -17.17 -8.34 21.01
N PRO A 196 -16.70 -8.49 19.76
CA PRO A 196 -15.91 -9.64 19.35
C PRO A 196 -14.48 -9.57 19.93
N ASP A 197 -13.85 -10.74 20.06
CA ASP A 197 -12.43 -10.82 20.41
C ASP A 197 -11.58 -10.58 19.15
N ALA A 198 -10.77 -9.53 19.15
CA ALA A 198 -9.91 -9.14 18.04
C ALA A 198 -8.91 -10.24 17.64
N ALA A 199 -8.40 -11.03 18.59
CA ALA A 199 -7.43 -12.09 18.35
C ALA A 199 -8.06 -13.46 18.03
N ALA A 200 -9.38 -13.61 18.18
CA ALA A 200 -10.04 -14.89 17.96
C ALA A 200 -10.40 -15.12 16.48
N PHE A 201 -9.54 -15.82 15.74
CA PHE A 201 -9.78 -16.25 14.35
C PHE A 201 -10.71 -17.48 14.26
N SER A 202 -11.91 -17.35 14.83
CA SER A 202 -12.96 -18.37 14.83
C SER A 202 -14.31 -17.78 14.42
N ASN A 203 -15.29 -18.65 14.14
CA ASN A 203 -16.65 -18.23 13.84
C ASN A 203 -17.52 -18.28 15.10
N ALA A 204 -17.61 -17.16 15.83
CA ALA A 204 -18.37 -17.07 17.07
C ALA A 204 -19.89 -17.03 16.84
N ARG A 205 -20.35 -16.74 15.61
CA ARG A 205 -21.75 -16.68 15.19
C ARG A 205 -21.92 -17.38 13.84
N SER A 206 -21.75 -18.70 13.80
CA SER A 206 -21.66 -19.48 12.55
C SER A 206 -22.84 -19.37 11.57
N HIS A 207 -24.03 -18.93 12.01
CA HIS A 207 -25.18 -18.71 11.13
C HIS A 207 -25.12 -17.37 10.38
N LEU A 208 -24.19 -16.48 10.75
CA LEU A 208 -24.00 -15.14 10.20
C LEU A 208 -22.69 -15.00 9.42
N THR A 209 -22.04 -16.11 9.03
CA THR A 209 -20.72 -16.07 8.38
C THR A 209 -20.69 -15.28 7.07
N GLY A 210 -21.79 -15.25 6.33
CA GLY A 210 -21.94 -14.47 5.09
C GLY A 210 -22.74 -13.17 5.26
N TYR A 211 -23.00 -12.73 6.48
CA TYR A 211 -23.76 -11.51 6.73
C TYR A 211 -22.91 -10.27 6.42
N GLN A 212 -23.50 -9.28 5.75
CA GLN A 212 -22.82 -8.07 5.31
C GLN A 212 -23.46 -6.85 5.98
N ALA A 213 -22.73 -6.09 6.78
CA ALA A 213 -23.34 -5.01 7.54
C ALA A 213 -23.92 -3.93 6.61
N ILE A 214 -23.09 -3.49 5.66
CA ILE A 214 -23.46 -2.61 4.57
C ILE A 214 -23.13 -3.31 3.24
N ARG A 215 -24.16 -3.48 2.40
CA ARG A 215 -24.06 -4.07 1.06
C ARG A 215 -24.34 -3.00 0.01
N LEU A 216 -23.44 -2.86 -0.94
CA LEU A 216 -23.65 -2.19 -2.22
C LEU A 216 -23.57 -3.26 -3.30
N ASP A 217 -24.62 -3.39 -4.11
CA ASP A 217 -24.65 -4.34 -5.22
C ASP A 217 -25.39 -3.75 -6.43
N GLY A 218 -24.66 -3.43 -7.50
CA GLY A 218 -25.24 -2.73 -8.64
C GLY A 218 -25.45 -1.25 -8.35
N THR A 219 -24.38 -0.54 -8.06
CA THR A 219 -24.40 0.89 -7.72
C THR A 219 -23.63 1.71 -8.76
N GLY A 220 -24.03 2.97 -8.93
CA GLY A 220 -23.33 3.93 -9.78
C GLY A 220 -23.31 5.28 -9.09
N ASP A 221 -22.17 5.99 -9.09
CA ASP A 221 -22.04 7.29 -8.41
C ASP A 221 -22.53 7.26 -6.94
N ALA A 222 -22.37 6.12 -6.26
CA ALA A 222 -22.77 6.00 -4.86
C ALA A 222 -21.74 6.69 -3.96
N ARG A 223 -22.18 7.15 -2.79
CA ARG A 223 -21.34 7.91 -1.85
C ARG A 223 -21.43 7.37 -0.43
N LEU A 224 -20.29 7.14 0.21
CA LEU A 224 -20.22 6.86 1.64
C LEU A 224 -19.26 7.86 2.28
N GLU A 225 -19.70 8.56 3.32
CA GLU A 225 -18.89 9.60 3.98
C GLU A 225 -19.09 9.52 5.50
N ASP A 226 -18.03 9.37 6.29
CA ASP A 226 -18.10 9.24 7.76
C ASP A 226 -19.11 8.15 8.17
N VAL A 227 -18.81 6.90 7.79
CA VAL A 227 -19.65 5.74 8.12
C VAL A 227 -18.81 4.65 8.78
N ALA A 228 -19.27 4.17 9.94
CA ALA A 228 -18.59 3.12 10.68
C ALA A 228 -19.46 1.87 10.81
N VAL A 229 -18.86 0.68 10.70
CA VAL A 229 -19.45 -0.58 11.15
C VAL A 229 -18.68 -1.02 12.38
N VAL A 230 -19.39 -1.18 13.50
CA VAL A 230 -18.81 -1.53 14.79
C VAL A 230 -19.38 -2.88 15.23
N ASN A 231 -18.52 -3.78 15.71
CA ASN A 231 -18.87 -5.11 16.19
C ASN A 231 -19.69 -5.94 15.18
N GLY A 232 -19.30 -5.88 13.91
CA GLY A 232 -20.01 -6.48 12.79
C GLY A 232 -20.14 -8.01 12.87
N PRO A 233 -21.20 -8.60 12.29
CA PRO A 233 -21.37 -10.06 12.30
C PRO A 233 -20.32 -10.80 11.48
N SER A 234 -19.91 -10.24 10.34
CA SER A 234 -18.91 -10.82 9.44
C SER A 234 -18.27 -9.74 8.55
N THR A 235 -18.80 -9.48 7.35
CA THR A 235 -18.26 -8.43 6.45
C THR A 235 -18.83 -7.07 6.84
N ALA A 236 -18.00 -6.04 6.99
CA ALA A 236 -18.45 -4.69 7.27
C ALA A 236 -19.00 -4.02 6.00
N PHE A 237 -18.17 -3.84 4.98
CA PHE A 237 -18.56 -3.24 3.71
C PHE A 237 -18.38 -4.25 2.57
N HIS A 238 -19.48 -4.59 1.90
CA HIS A 238 -19.46 -5.38 0.68
C HIS A 238 -19.81 -4.51 -0.51
N ILE A 239 -18.89 -4.37 -1.45
CA ILE A 239 -19.03 -3.55 -2.64
C ILE A 239 -18.95 -4.46 -3.86
N ALA A 240 -20.08 -4.60 -4.55
CA ALA A 240 -20.17 -5.44 -5.73
C ALA A 240 -20.83 -4.73 -6.91
N ARG A 241 -20.32 -4.99 -8.12
CA ARG A 241 -20.85 -4.41 -9.37
C ARG A 241 -21.10 -2.90 -9.22
N SER A 242 -20.10 -2.20 -8.72
CA SER A 242 -20.15 -0.77 -8.44
C SER A 242 -19.32 -0.02 -9.46
N LEU A 243 -19.83 1.10 -9.95
CA LEU A 243 -19.15 2.00 -10.87
C LEU A 243 -19.03 3.38 -10.22
N ASP A 244 -17.84 3.98 -10.24
CA ASP A 244 -17.62 5.35 -9.76
C ASP A 244 -18.08 5.57 -8.30
N LEU A 245 -17.70 4.64 -7.40
CA LEU A 245 -17.98 4.79 -5.96
C LEU A 245 -17.04 5.84 -5.37
N GLU A 246 -17.58 6.80 -4.61
CA GLU A 246 -16.79 7.70 -3.76
C GLU A 246 -17.00 7.29 -2.29
N ALA A 247 -15.94 6.88 -1.62
CA ALA A 247 -15.97 6.47 -0.21
C ALA A 247 -14.91 7.24 0.58
N ASP A 248 -15.32 7.92 1.64
CA ASP A 248 -14.42 8.71 2.48
C ASP A 248 -14.69 8.45 3.96
N SER A 249 -13.63 8.32 4.75
CA SER A 249 -13.72 8.19 6.21
C SER A 249 -14.59 6.99 6.64
N LEU A 250 -14.28 5.80 6.12
CA LEU A 250 -15.01 4.58 6.47
C LEU A 250 -14.25 3.75 7.49
N ARG A 251 -14.95 3.25 8.51
CA ARG A 251 -14.33 2.48 9.59
C ARG A 251 -14.97 1.12 9.80
N ALA A 252 -14.17 0.05 9.81
CA ALA A 252 -14.60 -1.30 10.12
C ALA A 252 -13.92 -1.80 11.42
N GLU A 253 -14.68 -1.86 12.52
CA GLU A 253 -14.16 -2.23 13.83
C GLU A 253 -14.77 -3.55 14.34
N GLY A 254 -13.98 -4.62 14.29
CA GLY A 254 -14.27 -5.90 14.91
C GLY A 254 -15.31 -6.75 14.17
N ALA A 255 -14.97 -8.03 13.94
CA ALA A 255 -15.89 -9.02 13.37
C ALA A 255 -16.04 -10.27 14.24
N PHE A 256 -17.27 -10.78 14.36
CA PHE A 256 -17.56 -12.03 15.09
C PHE A 256 -17.19 -13.32 14.35
N ASN A 257 -17.10 -13.28 13.03
CA ASN A 257 -16.84 -14.47 12.21
C ASN A 257 -15.59 -14.30 11.36
N LYS A 258 -14.45 -14.75 11.90
CA LYS A 258 -13.11 -14.64 11.29
C LYS A 258 -12.43 -15.99 11.04
N GLY A 259 -13.12 -17.07 11.35
CA GLY A 259 -12.59 -18.42 11.20
C GLY A 259 -12.70 -18.93 9.77
N SER A 260 -12.13 -20.11 9.52
CA SER A 260 -12.24 -20.79 8.23
C SER A 260 -13.70 -20.89 7.74
N GLY A 261 -13.95 -20.49 6.49
CA GLY A 261 -15.30 -20.42 5.90
C GLY A 261 -16.18 -19.28 6.43
N GLY A 262 -15.67 -18.46 7.36
CA GLY A 262 -16.20 -17.14 7.67
C GLY A 262 -15.51 -16.08 6.81
N ASN A 263 -16.19 -14.94 6.64
CA ASN A 263 -15.65 -13.81 5.88
C ASN A 263 -14.85 -12.90 6.82
N GLY A 264 -15.51 -12.10 7.67
CA GLY A 264 -14.82 -11.20 8.59
C GLY A 264 -14.05 -10.09 7.88
N TYR A 265 -14.51 -9.62 6.72
CA TYR A 265 -13.78 -8.65 5.90
C TYR A 265 -14.14 -7.21 6.29
N GLY A 266 -13.16 -6.31 6.36
CA GLY A 266 -13.39 -4.86 6.48
C GLY A 266 -14.09 -4.35 5.24
N PHE A 267 -13.36 -4.36 4.13
CA PHE A 267 -13.80 -3.87 2.83
C PHE A 267 -13.64 -4.99 1.79
N GLU A 268 -14.74 -5.52 1.28
CA GLU A 268 -14.74 -6.54 0.22
C GLU A 268 -15.13 -5.91 -1.11
N LEU A 269 -14.21 -5.89 -2.07
CA LEU A 269 -14.41 -5.41 -3.43
C LEU A 269 -14.62 -6.59 -4.38
N LYS A 270 -15.67 -6.52 -5.19
CA LYS A 270 -16.07 -7.59 -6.10
C LYS A 270 -16.75 -7.06 -7.36
N GLU A 271 -16.01 -6.84 -8.44
CA GLU A 271 -16.49 -6.01 -9.58
C GLU A 271 -16.73 -4.56 -9.15
N SER A 272 -15.77 -3.98 -8.45
CA SER A 272 -15.69 -2.52 -8.24
C SER A 272 -14.85 -1.91 -9.35
N TYR A 273 -15.35 -0.88 -10.02
CA TYR A 273 -14.69 -0.22 -11.14
C TYR A 273 -14.57 1.27 -10.89
N ASP A 274 -13.33 1.77 -11.03
CA ASP A 274 -13.02 3.20 -11.02
C ASP A 274 -13.56 3.92 -9.75
N GLY A 275 -13.48 3.25 -8.60
CA GLY A 275 -13.86 3.82 -7.31
C GLY A 275 -12.71 4.57 -6.64
N SER A 276 -13.04 5.59 -5.87
CA SER A 276 -12.11 6.34 -5.02
C SER A 276 -12.47 6.13 -3.56
N PHE A 277 -11.49 5.66 -2.79
CA PHE A 277 -11.61 5.35 -1.38
C PHE A 277 -10.52 6.09 -0.61
N SER A 278 -10.91 6.94 0.34
CA SER A 278 -9.98 7.70 1.17
C SER A 278 -10.29 7.55 2.65
N HIS A 279 -9.25 7.64 3.48
CA HIS A 279 -9.35 7.55 4.93
C HIS A 279 -10.06 6.28 5.41
N LEU A 280 -9.71 5.12 4.84
CA LEU A 280 -10.23 3.84 5.30
C LEU A 280 -9.50 3.39 6.57
N GLU A 281 -10.25 2.90 7.54
CA GLU A 281 -9.69 2.30 8.74
C GLU A 281 -10.32 0.91 8.98
N ASP A 282 -9.49 -0.08 9.31
CA ASP A 282 -9.99 -1.34 9.87
C ASP A 282 -9.19 -1.84 11.06
N SER A 283 -9.90 -2.48 11.99
CA SER A 283 -9.27 -3.16 13.12
C SER A 283 -10.06 -4.37 13.58
N GLY A 284 -9.38 -5.40 14.07
CA GLY A 284 -10.08 -6.55 14.67
C GLY A 284 -10.82 -7.42 13.64
N MET A 285 -10.56 -7.22 12.35
CA MET A 285 -11.15 -7.95 11.22
C MET A 285 -10.39 -9.26 10.95
N ARG A 286 -10.76 -10.00 9.90
CA ARG A 286 -10.00 -11.14 9.36
C ARG A 286 -9.07 -10.67 8.24
N HIS A 287 -9.63 -9.91 7.30
CA HIS A 287 -8.92 -9.23 6.23
C HIS A 287 -9.35 -7.77 6.21
N GLY A 288 -8.43 -6.85 5.95
CA GLY A 288 -8.71 -5.42 5.96
C GLY A 288 -9.41 -5.00 4.68
N VAL A 289 -8.63 -4.86 3.60
CA VAL A 289 -9.13 -4.67 2.25
C VAL A 289 -8.96 -5.97 1.46
N LEU A 290 -10.03 -6.49 0.88
CA LEU A 290 -10.06 -7.75 0.16
C LEU A 290 -10.64 -7.59 -1.24
N PHE A 291 -9.86 -8.01 -2.23
CA PHE A 291 -10.30 -8.21 -3.62
C PHE A 291 -10.75 -9.67 -3.79
N ALA A 292 -12.01 -9.86 -4.17
CA ALA A 292 -12.67 -11.16 -4.04
C ALA A 292 -12.33 -12.18 -5.15
N SER A 293 -11.98 -13.40 -4.76
CA SER A 293 -11.52 -14.54 -5.59
C SER A 293 -12.22 -14.88 -6.91
N TRP A 294 -13.46 -14.43 -7.11
CA TRP A 294 -14.34 -14.91 -8.18
C TRP A 294 -14.57 -13.91 -9.30
N ARG A 295 -14.12 -12.67 -9.11
CA ARG A 295 -14.43 -11.51 -9.94
C ARG A 295 -13.27 -10.53 -9.86
N SER A 296 -13.15 -9.67 -10.85
CA SER A 296 -12.08 -8.68 -10.91
C SER A 296 -12.64 -7.31 -10.55
N SER A 297 -11.92 -6.57 -9.72
CA SER A 297 -12.10 -5.14 -9.49
C SER A 297 -10.93 -4.40 -10.13
N VAL A 298 -11.20 -3.28 -10.79
CA VAL A 298 -10.24 -2.63 -11.68
C VAL A 298 -10.28 -1.12 -11.49
N GLY A 299 -9.12 -0.47 -11.53
CA GLY A 299 -9.06 1.00 -11.55
C GLY A 299 -9.43 1.68 -10.25
N ASN A 300 -9.42 0.97 -9.10
CA ASN A 300 -9.78 1.59 -7.82
C ASN A 300 -8.55 2.27 -7.21
N GLU A 301 -8.73 3.50 -6.72
CA GLU A 301 -7.75 4.26 -5.94
C GLU A 301 -8.14 4.14 -4.46
N ILE A 302 -7.27 3.58 -3.62
CA ILE A 302 -7.57 3.25 -2.22
C ILE A 302 -6.48 3.77 -1.29
N GLU A 303 -6.88 4.64 -0.35
CA GLU A 303 -6.06 5.08 0.77
C GLU A 303 -6.60 4.49 2.08
N VAL A 304 -5.72 3.80 2.80
CA VAL A 304 -5.99 3.19 4.10
C VAL A 304 -5.14 3.92 5.15
N ASP A 305 -5.79 4.66 6.04
CA ASP A 305 -5.13 5.39 7.12
C ASP A 305 -4.54 4.42 8.15
N PHE A 306 -5.31 3.38 8.47
CA PHE A 306 -4.90 2.38 9.44
C PHE A 306 -5.49 1.00 9.15
N THR A 307 -4.65 -0.02 9.23
CA THR A 307 -5.07 -1.41 9.30
C THR A 307 -4.25 -2.20 10.30
N ASP A 308 -4.89 -3.09 11.06
CA ASP A 308 -4.20 -4.16 11.77
C ASP A 308 -4.22 -5.50 10.99
N ARG A 309 -4.65 -5.47 9.72
CA ARG A 309 -4.86 -6.62 8.83
C ARG A 309 -4.21 -6.45 7.48
N ASP A 310 -4.45 -7.42 6.60
CA ASP A 310 -3.82 -7.52 5.30
C ASP A 310 -4.61 -6.77 4.22
N ILE A 311 -3.85 -6.37 3.20
CA ILE A 311 -4.38 -6.11 1.86
C ILE A 311 -4.35 -7.45 1.12
N ASN A 312 -5.52 -7.94 0.73
CA ASN A 312 -5.69 -9.31 0.25
C ASN A 312 -6.26 -9.37 -1.17
N PHE A 313 -5.41 -9.72 -2.13
CA PHE A 313 -5.84 -10.14 -3.45
C PHE A 313 -6.12 -11.65 -3.43
N HIS A 314 -7.36 -12.00 -3.06
CA HIS A 314 -7.77 -13.39 -2.83
C HIS A 314 -7.82 -14.22 -4.11
N GLY A 315 -7.74 -13.57 -5.27
CA GLY A 315 -7.72 -14.17 -6.60
C GLY A 315 -8.63 -13.43 -7.57
N GLY A 316 -8.31 -13.47 -8.85
CA GLY A 316 -9.05 -12.72 -9.85
C GLY A 316 -8.10 -12.08 -10.86
N ARG A 317 -8.64 -11.32 -11.79
CA ARG A 317 -7.83 -10.52 -12.71
C ARG A 317 -7.92 -9.05 -12.32
N ASP A 318 -7.84 -8.78 -11.02
CA ASP A 318 -7.73 -7.42 -10.50
C ASP A 318 -6.46 -6.78 -11.09
N HIS A 319 -6.60 -5.57 -11.62
CA HIS A 319 -5.51 -4.81 -12.21
C HIS A 319 -5.81 -3.31 -12.15
N ASP A 320 -4.79 -2.49 -12.33
CA ASP A 320 -4.85 -1.03 -12.27
C ASP A 320 -5.46 -0.49 -10.97
N ASN A 321 -5.43 -1.29 -9.88
CA ASN A 321 -5.77 -0.80 -8.56
C ASN A 321 -4.52 -0.24 -7.89
N GLU A 322 -4.67 0.91 -7.25
CA GLU A 322 -3.65 1.56 -6.43
C GLU A 322 -4.11 1.55 -4.98
N VAL A 323 -3.28 0.99 -4.09
CA VAL A 323 -3.52 0.95 -2.66
C VAL A 323 -2.34 1.60 -1.94
N ARG A 324 -2.59 2.70 -1.23
CA ARG A 324 -1.62 3.29 -0.30
C ARG A 324 -2.07 3.05 1.13
N VAL A 325 -1.19 2.52 1.95
CA VAL A 325 -1.46 2.23 3.36
C VAL A 325 -0.54 3.09 4.23
N ALA A 326 -1.13 4.06 4.92
CA ALA A 326 -0.37 4.95 5.79
C ALA A 326 0.18 4.19 7.01
N GLN A 327 -0.65 3.36 7.67
CA GLN A 327 -0.21 2.56 8.81
C GLN A 327 -0.74 1.12 8.74
N ALA A 328 0.17 0.16 8.70
CA ALA A 328 -0.11 -1.26 8.88
C ALA A 328 0.57 -1.75 10.17
N ILE A 329 -0.18 -1.85 11.27
CA ILE A 329 0.38 -2.23 12.57
C ILE A 329 -0.17 -3.60 12.96
N ARG A 330 0.59 -4.64 12.63
CA ARG A 330 0.21 -6.01 12.97
C ARG A 330 0.82 -6.41 14.30
N ASN A 331 0.11 -7.26 15.02
CA ASN A 331 0.67 -7.94 16.19
C ASN A 331 1.12 -9.34 15.77
N ALA A 332 2.43 -9.45 15.52
CA ALA A 332 3.10 -10.68 15.10
C ALA A 332 2.79 -11.87 16.02
N ASP A 333 2.54 -11.69 17.32
CA ASP A 333 2.17 -12.80 18.21
C ASP A 333 0.74 -13.30 17.99
N SER A 334 -0.17 -12.42 17.56
CA SER A 334 -1.62 -12.73 17.49
C SER A 334 -2.13 -13.07 16.09
N ASP A 335 -1.43 -12.66 15.04
CA ASP A 335 -1.93 -12.69 13.66
C ASP A 335 -1.50 -13.92 12.83
N GLU A 336 -2.23 -15.04 12.94
CA GLU A 336 -1.92 -16.36 12.32
C GLU A 336 -2.25 -16.55 10.84
N LEU A 337 -2.92 -15.60 10.20
CA LEU A 337 -3.60 -15.93 8.95
C LEU A 337 -2.80 -15.63 7.68
N SER A 338 -2.25 -14.43 7.54
CA SER A 338 -1.68 -13.94 6.28
C SER A 338 -0.49 -13.01 6.50
N PRO A 339 0.37 -12.85 5.48
CA PRO A 339 1.26 -11.69 5.40
C PRO A 339 0.45 -10.39 5.30
N THR A 340 1.13 -9.27 5.50
CA THR A 340 0.65 -7.90 5.37
C THR A 340 0.08 -7.61 3.99
N LEU A 341 0.74 -8.10 2.93
CA LEU A 341 0.21 -8.14 1.58
C LEU A 341 0.09 -9.60 1.12
N TRP A 342 -1.11 -10.02 0.76
CA TRP A 342 -1.32 -11.36 0.19
C TRP A 342 -1.83 -11.25 -1.25
N VAL A 343 -1.12 -11.91 -2.17
CA VAL A 343 -1.53 -12.06 -3.56
C VAL A 343 -1.62 -13.54 -3.91
N ASN A 344 -2.79 -13.98 -4.40
CA ASN A 344 -2.98 -15.34 -4.89
C ASN A 344 -2.32 -15.53 -6.27
N ALA A 345 -0.99 -15.66 -6.30
CA ALA A 345 -0.22 -15.85 -7.54
C ALA A 345 -0.19 -17.32 -8.03
N GLY A 346 -0.50 -18.28 -7.14
CA GLY A 346 -0.35 -19.72 -7.42
C GLY A 346 -1.60 -20.42 -7.97
N GLY A 347 -2.77 -19.79 -7.85
CA GLY A 347 -4.05 -20.41 -8.21
C GLY A 347 -4.41 -21.46 -7.17
N GLU A 348 -5.35 -21.10 -6.30
CA GLU A 348 -5.76 -21.91 -5.17
C GLU A 348 -7.15 -22.49 -5.38
N SER A 349 -7.51 -23.54 -4.64
CA SER A 349 -8.85 -24.16 -4.78
C SER A 349 -10.04 -23.19 -4.58
N PHE A 350 -9.81 -22.01 -4.01
CA PHE A 350 -10.81 -20.99 -3.72
C PHE A 350 -10.74 -19.73 -4.60
N GLY A 351 -9.69 -19.49 -5.39
CA GLY A 351 -9.59 -18.31 -6.27
C GLY A 351 -8.59 -18.45 -7.42
N ALA A 352 -8.88 -17.73 -8.52
CA ALA A 352 -8.01 -17.66 -9.68
C ALA A 352 -6.69 -16.93 -9.40
N ILE A 353 -5.71 -17.05 -10.30
CA ILE A 353 -4.45 -16.32 -10.19
C ILE A 353 -4.67 -14.82 -10.39
N THR A 354 -4.21 -14.03 -9.41
CA THR A 354 -3.97 -12.58 -9.55
C THR A 354 -2.51 -12.36 -9.93
N ASP A 355 -2.28 -11.48 -10.90
CA ASP A 355 -0.95 -11.04 -11.28
C ASP A 355 -0.47 -9.99 -10.26
N ALA A 356 0.65 -10.25 -9.60
CA ALA A 356 1.16 -9.39 -8.54
C ALA A 356 1.61 -8.01 -9.06
N ASP A 357 2.05 -7.95 -10.31
CA ASP A 357 2.55 -6.71 -10.92
C ASP A 357 1.42 -5.87 -11.54
N ALA A 358 0.20 -6.39 -11.58
CA ALA A 358 -0.94 -5.71 -12.19
C ALA A 358 -1.60 -4.69 -11.25
N ASN A 359 -1.23 -4.66 -9.97
CA ASN A 359 -1.75 -3.75 -8.97
C ASN A 359 -0.59 -3.14 -8.20
N GLN A 360 -0.76 -1.93 -7.70
CA GLN A 360 0.24 -1.26 -6.87
C GLN A 360 -0.25 -1.22 -5.43
N VAL A 361 0.58 -1.71 -4.51
CA VAL A 361 0.36 -1.56 -3.06
C VAL A 361 1.62 -0.97 -2.46
N ARG A 362 1.49 0.16 -1.80
CA ARG A 362 2.59 0.87 -1.13
C ARG A 362 2.26 1.14 0.33
N PHE A 363 3.27 1.12 1.18
CA PHE A 363 3.14 1.31 2.62
C PHE A 363 4.04 2.43 3.12
N ASP A 364 3.57 3.23 4.08
CA ASP A 364 4.39 4.29 4.67
C ASP A 364 4.98 3.85 6.04
N TYR A 365 4.16 3.22 6.89
CA TYR A 365 4.57 2.70 8.20
C TYR A 365 4.08 1.26 8.39
N VAL A 366 5.00 0.30 8.54
CA VAL A 366 4.67 -1.11 8.73
C VAL A 366 5.34 -1.72 9.94
N LEU A 367 4.53 -2.35 10.80
CA LEU A 367 4.97 -3.47 11.64
C LEU A 367 4.37 -4.75 11.04
N GLY A 368 5.23 -5.54 10.42
CA GLY A 368 4.87 -6.68 9.60
C GLY A 368 4.38 -7.88 10.40
N SER A 369 4.16 -8.97 9.68
CA SER A 369 3.52 -10.15 10.23
C SER A 369 4.55 -11.11 10.83
N ARG A 370 4.17 -12.38 11.00
CA ARG A 370 5.12 -13.47 11.27
C ARG A 370 5.30 -14.42 10.09
N ARG A 371 4.92 -13.97 8.91
CA ARG A 371 5.04 -14.65 7.63
C ARG A 371 6.07 -13.89 6.83
N SER A 372 6.66 -14.57 5.85
CA SER A 372 7.39 -13.90 4.78
C SER A 372 6.53 -12.85 4.08
N ASP A 373 6.84 -11.60 4.38
CA ASP A 373 6.24 -10.40 3.86
C ASP A 373 7.02 -9.89 2.63
N VAL A 374 6.29 -9.36 1.65
CA VAL A 374 6.86 -8.65 0.51
C VAL A 374 6.24 -7.27 0.51
N LEU A 375 7.02 -6.28 0.96
CA LEU A 375 6.57 -4.93 1.22
C LEU A 375 7.30 -3.95 0.31
N GLN A 376 6.54 -3.00 -0.21
CA GLN A 376 7.04 -1.88 -1.01
C GLN A 376 6.64 -0.58 -0.32
N GLY A 377 7.61 0.29 -0.07
CA GLY A 377 7.39 1.61 0.48
C GLY A 377 6.76 2.58 -0.53
N SER A 378 6.22 3.69 -0.02
CA SER A 378 5.96 4.88 -0.82
C SER A 378 7.25 5.49 -1.36
N ASP A 379 7.12 6.46 -2.27
CA ASP A 379 8.28 7.24 -2.72
C ASP A 379 8.67 8.35 -1.71
N ASP A 380 7.84 8.60 -0.70
CA ASP A 380 8.20 9.38 0.51
C ASP A 380 9.01 8.51 1.48
N GLY A 381 9.71 9.11 2.46
CA GLY A 381 10.44 8.34 3.48
C GLY A 381 9.54 7.42 4.30
N VAL A 382 9.90 6.14 4.40
CA VAL A 382 9.09 5.09 5.06
C VAL A 382 9.76 4.46 6.28
N TYR A 383 8.95 3.73 7.06
CA TYR A 383 9.44 2.75 8.00
C TYR A 383 8.81 1.38 7.72
N LEU A 384 9.65 0.42 7.34
CA LEU A 384 9.23 -0.95 7.13
C LEU A 384 9.94 -1.88 8.12
N ASN A 385 9.16 -2.48 9.00
CA ASN A 385 9.59 -3.60 9.83
C ASN A 385 8.93 -4.88 9.30
N GLY A 386 9.71 -5.85 8.84
CA GLY A 386 9.23 -7.13 8.28
C GLY A 386 8.54 -8.02 9.30
N GLY A 387 8.95 -7.92 10.57
CA GLY A 387 8.45 -8.73 11.67
C GLY A 387 9.21 -10.04 11.77
N LEU A 388 8.52 -11.18 11.71
CA LEU A 388 9.18 -12.49 11.68
C LEU A 388 8.95 -13.14 10.32
N GLY A 389 9.88 -13.99 9.90
CA GLY A 389 9.80 -14.65 8.61
C GLY A 389 10.97 -14.24 7.74
N HIS A 390 10.94 -14.67 6.48
CA HIS A 390 11.92 -14.24 5.48
C HIS A 390 11.28 -13.13 4.65
N ASP A 391 11.63 -11.90 4.95
CA ASP A 391 10.94 -10.73 4.44
C ASP A 391 11.72 -10.10 3.29
N THR A 392 10.99 -9.45 2.38
CA THR A 392 11.56 -8.61 1.34
C THR A 392 10.97 -7.23 1.48
N LEU A 393 11.80 -6.29 1.93
CA LEU A 393 11.43 -4.90 2.14
C LEU A 393 12.13 -4.06 1.08
N THR A 394 11.35 -3.32 0.31
CA THR A 394 11.85 -2.27 -0.58
C THR A 394 11.32 -0.95 -0.05
N GLY A 395 12.19 0.02 0.19
CA GLY A 395 11.80 1.38 0.56
C GLY A 395 11.15 2.11 -0.61
N GLY A 396 11.84 3.06 -1.21
CA GLY A 396 11.32 3.90 -2.27
C GLY A 396 12.37 4.87 -2.79
N ALA A 397 12.00 6.15 -2.88
CA ALA A 397 12.91 7.21 -3.30
C ALA A 397 13.25 8.20 -2.18
N GLY A 398 12.58 8.06 -1.03
CA GLY A 398 12.79 8.90 0.14
C GLY A 398 13.87 8.32 1.04
N HIS A 399 14.18 9.01 2.14
CA HIS A 399 15.09 8.46 3.15
C HIS A 399 14.35 7.44 4.01
N ASP A 400 14.68 6.16 3.83
CA ASP A 400 13.91 5.05 4.38
C ASP A 400 14.59 4.39 5.57
N LEU A 401 13.76 3.98 6.53
CA LEU A 401 14.17 3.20 7.68
C LEU A 401 13.67 1.77 7.56
N LEU A 402 14.58 0.81 7.41
CA LEU A 402 14.25 -0.60 7.24
C LEU A 402 14.72 -1.46 8.43
N GLU A 403 13.91 -2.45 8.78
CA GLU A 403 14.21 -3.45 9.81
C GLU A 403 13.66 -4.81 9.36
N GLY A 404 14.54 -5.79 9.11
CA GLY A 404 14.12 -7.13 8.69
C GLY A 404 13.26 -7.84 9.73
N GLY A 405 13.65 -7.73 11.00
CA GLY A 405 12.90 -8.27 12.11
C GLY A 405 13.47 -7.85 13.47
N PRO A 406 12.90 -8.35 14.58
CA PRO A 406 13.24 -7.89 15.93
C PRO A 406 14.68 -8.23 16.35
N GLY A 407 15.38 -9.11 15.61
CA GLY A 407 16.81 -9.38 15.80
C GLY A 407 17.13 -10.12 17.10
N ASP A 408 16.13 -10.57 17.85
CA ASP A 408 16.23 -11.05 19.22
C ASP A 408 15.75 -12.49 19.42
N ASP A 409 15.32 -13.17 18.36
CA ASP A 409 14.81 -14.53 18.44
C ASP A 409 15.48 -15.52 17.45
N TRP A 410 15.11 -16.80 17.54
CA TRP A 410 15.65 -17.87 16.68
C TRP A 410 14.80 -18.09 15.41
N TYR A 411 13.70 -17.36 15.29
CA TYR A 411 12.72 -17.44 14.23
C TYR A 411 12.81 -16.29 13.23
N ASP A 412 13.66 -15.30 13.48
CA ASP A 412 14.15 -14.36 12.47
C ASP A 412 14.57 -15.13 11.21
N GLY A 413 14.04 -14.70 10.07
CA GLY A 413 14.43 -15.26 8.79
C GLY A 413 15.61 -14.52 8.18
N ASP A 414 16.06 -15.05 7.06
CA ASP A 414 16.99 -14.39 6.17
C ASP A 414 16.22 -13.34 5.34
N ASP A 415 16.45 -12.06 5.61
CA ASP A 415 15.72 -10.95 5.00
C ASP A 415 16.46 -10.32 3.83
N ARG A 416 15.72 -9.69 2.94
CA ARG A 416 16.24 -8.86 1.85
C ARG A 416 15.73 -7.43 2.03
N LEU A 417 16.64 -6.50 2.28
CA LEU A 417 16.34 -5.09 2.49
C LEU A 417 16.95 -4.28 1.35
N VAL A 418 16.11 -3.53 0.64
CA VAL A 418 16.48 -2.66 -0.48
C VAL A 418 16.05 -1.25 -0.13
N GLY A 419 16.99 -0.31 0.01
CA GLY A 419 16.65 1.09 0.31
C GLY A 419 15.99 1.76 -0.87
N GLY A 420 16.78 2.03 -1.91
CA GLY A 420 16.31 2.61 -3.16
C GLY A 420 17.10 3.88 -3.47
N ASP A 421 16.41 4.93 -3.93
CA ASP A 421 17.01 6.27 -3.99
C ASP A 421 16.87 6.92 -2.60
N GLY A 422 17.78 7.83 -2.24
CA GLY A 422 17.77 8.47 -0.92
C GLY A 422 18.83 7.91 0.04
N MET A 423 18.87 8.46 1.26
CA MET A 423 19.83 8.07 2.30
C MET A 423 19.15 7.08 3.24
N ASP A 424 19.37 5.80 2.99
CA ASP A 424 18.63 4.73 3.64
C ASP A 424 19.38 4.13 4.81
N THR A 425 18.62 3.82 5.87
CA THR A 425 19.16 3.27 7.10
C THR A 425 18.51 1.94 7.44
N VAL A 426 19.33 0.91 7.61
CA VAL A 426 18.90 -0.35 8.24
C VAL A 426 19.18 -0.28 9.74
N ARG A 427 18.18 -0.63 10.55
CA ARG A 427 18.30 -0.63 12.01
C ARG A 427 18.33 -2.05 12.56
N TYR A 428 19.32 -2.31 13.42
CA TYR A 428 19.44 -3.53 14.20
C TYR A 428 19.25 -3.25 15.70
N ALA A 429 18.36 -4.02 16.34
CA ALA A 429 18.03 -3.88 17.75
C ALA A 429 19.11 -4.40 18.72
N ARG A 430 20.24 -4.92 18.22
CA ARG A 430 21.36 -5.42 19.03
C ARG A 430 22.67 -4.67 18.74
N PRO A 431 23.66 -4.73 19.65
CA PRO A 431 24.98 -4.16 19.43
C PRO A 431 25.69 -4.79 18.23
N ILE A 432 26.64 -4.07 17.62
CA ILE A 432 27.36 -4.54 16.43
C ILE A 432 28.13 -5.86 16.68
N ASP A 433 28.54 -6.15 17.92
CA ASP A 433 29.26 -7.37 18.28
C ASP A 433 28.42 -8.66 18.22
N ALA A 434 27.10 -8.52 18.05
CA ALA A 434 26.17 -9.60 17.75
C ALA A 434 26.20 -10.03 16.28
N TYR A 435 26.88 -9.28 15.40
CA TYR A 435 26.82 -9.46 13.97
C TYR A 435 28.20 -9.67 13.35
N GLN A 436 28.25 -10.54 12.35
CA GLN A 436 29.36 -10.63 11.41
C GLN A 436 28.92 -9.98 10.09
N ILE A 437 29.72 -9.05 9.58
CA ILE A 437 29.39 -8.26 8.39
C ILE A 437 30.30 -8.69 7.24
N ASP A 438 29.71 -9.10 6.13
CA ASP A 438 30.40 -9.47 4.89
C ASP A 438 30.01 -8.53 3.74
N PHE A 439 30.97 -8.18 2.89
CA PHE A 439 30.75 -7.30 1.75
C PHE A 439 30.94 -8.09 0.45
N ASP A 440 29.86 -8.30 -0.31
CA ASP A 440 29.86 -9.03 -1.58
C ASP A 440 29.46 -8.10 -2.74
N GLY A 441 30.47 -7.46 -3.34
CA GLY A 441 30.23 -6.42 -4.35
C GLY A 441 29.56 -5.20 -3.71
N ASP A 442 28.38 -4.87 -4.22
CA ASP A 442 27.55 -3.75 -3.75
C ASP A 442 26.54 -4.19 -2.68
N ARG A 443 26.56 -5.47 -2.29
CA ARG A 443 25.71 -6.03 -1.22
C ARG A 443 26.46 -6.08 0.10
N VAL A 444 25.71 -5.88 1.19
CA VAL A 444 26.19 -6.12 2.55
C VAL A 444 25.38 -7.28 3.14
N ASN A 445 26.06 -8.35 3.55
CA ASN A 445 25.43 -9.45 4.26
C ASN A 445 25.66 -9.28 5.77
N ILE A 446 24.58 -9.26 6.55
CA ILE A 446 24.63 -9.13 8.01
C ILE A 446 24.26 -10.49 8.60
N HIS A 447 25.24 -11.18 9.17
CA HIS A 447 25.05 -12.48 9.81
C HIS A 447 24.87 -12.31 11.32
N SER A 448 23.68 -12.59 11.83
CA SER A 448 23.39 -12.61 13.26
C SER A 448 24.06 -13.80 13.95
N ASP A 449 24.53 -13.63 15.18
CA ASP A 449 25.01 -14.72 16.05
C ASP A 449 23.92 -15.75 16.41
N MET A 450 22.65 -15.45 16.07
CA MET A 450 21.49 -16.33 16.19
C MET A 450 21.22 -17.16 14.92
N GLY A 451 21.92 -16.88 13.82
CA GLY A 451 21.91 -17.69 12.60
C GLY A 451 21.12 -17.14 11.41
N ALA A 452 20.36 -16.06 11.58
CA ALA A 452 19.75 -15.31 10.48
C ALA A 452 20.81 -14.54 9.67
N THR A 453 20.56 -14.39 8.36
CA THR A 453 21.40 -13.61 7.45
C THR A 453 20.56 -12.67 6.61
N ASP A 454 20.78 -11.37 6.80
CA ASP A 454 20.12 -10.36 5.98
C ASP A 454 21.03 -9.94 4.84
N THR A 455 20.41 -9.66 3.70
CA THR A 455 21.07 -9.08 2.52
C THR A 455 20.59 -7.66 2.34
N LEU A 456 21.52 -6.71 2.42
CA LEU A 456 21.27 -5.28 2.22
C LEU A 456 21.74 -4.88 0.81
N GLU A 457 20.91 -4.14 0.11
CA GLU A 457 21.15 -3.57 -1.22
C GLU A 457 20.73 -2.11 -1.22
N GLU A 458 21.51 -1.23 -1.84
CA GLU A 458 21.14 0.20 -1.93
C GLU A 458 20.85 0.77 -0.52
N ILE A 459 21.75 0.50 0.43
CA ILE A 459 21.69 0.98 1.82
C ILE A 459 23.00 1.69 2.14
N GLU A 460 22.92 2.92 2.62
CA GLU A 460 24.06 3.76 2.94
C GLU A 460 24.50 3.57 4.40
N LEU A 461 23.53 3.41 5.31
CA LEU A 461 23.76 3.37 6.75
C LEU A 461 23.19 2.11 7.41
N VAL A 462 23.95 1.55 8.34
CA VAL A 462 23.47 0.49 9.24
C VAL A 462 23.67 0.92 10.68
N SER A 463 22.57 1.07 11.43
CA SER A 463 22.54 1.55 12.81
C SER A 463 22.34 0.38 13.79
N PHE A 464 23.16 0.32 14.83
CA PHE A 464 23.11 -0.72 15.87
C PHE A 464 22.71 -0.15 17.22
N ALA A 465 22.15 -0.98 18.10
CA ALA A 465 21.60 -0.55 19.39
C ALA A 465 22.63 0.01 20.39
N ASP A 466 23.94 -0.18 20.16
CA ASP A 466 24.99 0.42 20.98
C ASP A 466 25.42 1.83 20.50
N GLY A 467 24.74 2.39 19.50
CA GLY A 467 25.04 3.69 18.89
C GLY A 467 26.11 3.62 17.81
N THR A 468 26.58 2.41 17.47
CA THR A 468 27.48 2.20 16.34
C THR A 468 26.73 2.36 15.03
N VAL A 469 27.29 3.11 14.09
CA VAL A 469 26.78 3.25 12.72
C VAL A 469 27.85 2.81 11.73
N LEU A 470 27.52 1.86 10.87
CA LEU A 470 28.34 1.48 9.72
C LEU A 470 27.89 2.30 8.52
N HIS A 471 28.83 2.96 7.86
CA HIS A 471 28.64 3.55 6.54
C HIS A 471 29.10 2.54 5.48
N THR A 472 28.17 1.99 4.70
CA THR A 472 28.39 0.79 3.87
C THR A 472 29.40 1.03 2.75
N ALA A 473 29.34 2.17 2.07
CA ALA A 473 30.24 2.52 0.97
C ALA A 473 31.69 2.66 1.44
N SER A 474 31.92 3.47 2.48
CA SER A 474 33.27 3.68 3.04
C SER A 474 33.77 2.53 3.91
N ARG A 475 32.87 1.68 4.39
CA ARG A 475 33.09 0.65 5.42
C ARG A 475 33.59 1.22 6.75
N GLY A 476 33.38 2.52 6.96
CA GLY A 476 33.73 3.24 8.17
C GLY A 476 32.71 2.99 9.28
N ILE A 477 33.20 3.00 10.52
CA ILE A 477 32.37 2.82 11.71
C ILE A 477 32.41 4.12 12.53
N TYR A 478 31.23 4.64 12.82
CA TYR A 478 31.02 5.91 13.52
C TYR A 478 30.19 5.69 14.78
N GLN A 479 30.01 6.76 15.54
CA GLN A 479 29.18 6.77 16.74
C GLN A 479 28.15 7.88 16.60
N ALA A 480 26.89 7.53 16.80
CA ALA A 480 25.75 8.45 16.79
C ALA A 480 24.77 8.06 17.90
N ALA A 481 23.64 8.77 18.00
CA ALA A 481 22.53 8.26 18.80
C ALA A 481 22.01 6.96 18.18
N ALA A 482 21.70 5.96 19.01
CA ALA A 482 20.96 4.80 18.54
C ALA A 482 19.60 5.25 18.01
N LEU A 483 19.21 4.73 16.86
CA LEU A 483 17.96 5.14 16.22
C LEU A 483 16.78 4.46 16.90
N ASP A 484 15.87 5.26 17.45
CA ASP A 484 14.59 4.78 17.97
C ASP A 484 13.61 4.53 16.81
N VAL A 485 12.63 3.65 17.01
CA VAL A 485 11.52 3.49 16.05
C VAL A 485 10.69 4.78 16.07
N PRO A 486 10.56 5.50 14.95
CA PRO A 486 9.81 6.76 14.93
C PRO A 486 8.31 6.49 15.10
N ASP A 487 7.55 7.52 15.49
CA ASP A 487 6.11 7.46 15.29
C ASP A 487 5.78 7.72 13.80
N ALA A 488 4.59 7.29 13.37
CA ALA A 488 4.20 7.39 11.97
C ALA A 488 4.20 8.84 11.44
N ASP A 489 3.88 9.82 12.29
CA ASP A 489 3.89 11.23 11.92
C ASP A 489 5.33 11.75 11.66
N ALA A 490 6.32 11.23 12.38
CA ALA A 490 7.73 11.61 12.22
C ALA A 490 8.37 11.03 10.95
N ILE A 491 7.98 9.82 10.53
CA ILE A 491 8.51 9.15 9.32
C ILE A 491 8.14 9.88 8.04
N LEU A 492 6.88 10.32 7.91
CA LEU A 492 6.43 11.15 6.80
C LEU A 492 7.14 12.53 6.76
N GLY A 493 7.91 12.87 7.80
CA GLY A 493 8.82 14.01 7.82
C GLY A 493 10.19 13.77 7.17
N GLY A 494 10.48 12.56 6.68
CA GLY A 494 11.65 12.21 5.87
C GLY A 494 12.96 11.99 6.64
N ASN A 495 12.91 11.66 7.94
CA ASN A 495 14.14 11.44 8.72
C ASN A 495 14.41 9.95 8.99
N ALA A 496 15.32 9.35 8.21
CA ALA A 496 15.89 8.03 8.49
C ALA A 496 17.33 8.09 9.05
N ILE A 497 17.93 9.28 9.16
CA ILE A 497 19.34 9.43 9.51
C ILE A 497 19.53 9.51 11.03
N PRO A 498 20.47 8.73 11.62
CA PRO A 498 20.76 8.80 13.06
C PRO A 498 21.13 10.19 13.57
N ASP A 499 20.42 10.65 14.61
CA ASP A 499 20.67 11.93 15.27
C ASP A 499 22.13 12.06 15.73
N GLY A 500 22.73 13.21 15.39
CA GLY A 500 24.13 13.53 15.73
C GLY A 500 25.18 12.85 14.85
N LEU A 501 24.76 12.10 13.81
CA LEU A 501 25.67 11.61 12.77
C LEU A 501 26.05 12.74 11.80
N LEU A 502 25.07 13.54 11.37
CA LEU A 502 25.25 14.68 10.48
C LEU A 502 24.95 16.00 11.21
N ASP A 503 25.59 17.07 10.74
CA ASP A 503 25.25 18.43 11.16
C ASP A 503 23.91 18.87 10.51
N ASP A 504 23.10 19.65 11.23
CA ASP A 504 21.84 20.18 10.71
C ASP A 504 22.03 20.91 9.38
N GLY A 505 21.32 20.48 8.34
CA GLY A 505 21.32 21.12 7.02
C GLY A 505 22.47 20.70 6.10
N ALA A 506 23.21 19.65 6.43
CA ALA A 506 24.16 19.05 5.50
C ALA A 506 23.46 18.64 4.19
N GLU A 507 24.08 18.96 3.06
CA GLU A 507 23.64 18.54 1.72
C GLU A 507 24.51 17.42 1.17
N LEU A 508 25.77 17.37 1.63
CA LEU A 508 26.73 16.33 1.26
C LEU A 508 27.30 15.65 2.49
N LEU A 509 27.29 14.32 2.49
CA LEU A 509 28.04 13.48 3.42
C LEU A 509 29.38 13.12 2.78
N VAL A 510 30.47 13.40 3.49
CA VAL A 510 31.82 13.01 3.08
C VAL A 510 32.40 12.03 4.08
N ALA A 511 32.76 10.86 3.59
CA ALA A 511 33.46 9.83 4.33
C ALA A 511 34.71 9.40 3.56
N GLY A 512 35.74 8.93 4.27
CA GLY A 512 36.92 8.42 3.58
C GLY A 512 37.75 7.45 4.38
N SER A 513 38.66 6.79 3.67
CA SER A 513 39.60 5.85 4.25
C SER A 513 40.98 5.98 3.63
N THR A 514 42.02 5.77 4.44
CA THR A 514 43.39 5.64 3.96
C THR A 514 43.66 4.20 3.59
N THR A 515 43.78 3.92 2.29
CA THR A 515 43.94 2.55 1.78
C THR A 515 45.40 2.10 1.77
N ARG A 516 46.36 3.05 1.79
CA ARG A 516 47.79 2.76 1.81
C ARG A 516 48.58 3.89 2.46
N ARG A 517 49.57 3.54 3.29
CA ARG A 517 50.54 4.49 3.89
C ARG A 517 51.98 4.05 3.68
N TRP A 518 52.90 5.02 3.62
CA TRP A 518 54.35 4.84 3.65
C TRP A 518 55.01 6.03 4.37
N ASP A 519 56.34 6.02 4.49
CA ASP A 519 57.10 6.94 5.37
C ASP A 519 56.84 8.45 5.14
N ASP A 520 56.43 8.85 3.93
CA ASP A 520 56.20 10.25 3.54
C ASP A 520 54.97 10.42 2.62
N GLY A 521 53.98 9.53 2.70
CA GLY A 521 52.76 9.71 1.93
C GLY A 521 51.72 8.61 2.11
N TYR A 522 50.57 8.82 1.45
CA TYR A 522 49.43 7.93 1.53
C TYR A 522 48.55 7.97 0.27
N VAL A 523 47.66 6.99 0.17
CA VAL A 523 46.51 7.00 -0.74
C VAL A 523 45.24 7.04 0.10
N ALA A 524 44.39 8.02 -0.15
CA ALA A 524 43.08 8.16 0.45
C ALA A 524 42.00 7.94 -0.61
N GLU A 525 40.92 7.29 -0.19
CA GLU A 525 39.69 7.10 -0.93
C GLU A 525 38.58 7.88 -0.23
N ILE A 526 37.80 8.63 -1.00
CA ILE A 526 36.75 9.52 -0.53
C ILE A 526 35.44 9.15 -1.21
N PHE A 527 34.37 9.20 -0.43
CA PHE A 527 32.98 9.04 -0.82
C PHE A 527 32.26 10.35 -0.52
N VAL A 528 31.50 10.82 -1.49
CA VAL A 528 30.75 12.08 -1.44
C VAL A 528 29.32 11.75 -1.82
N GLU A 529 28.42 11.79 -0.85
CA GLU A 529 27.04 11.35 -1.00
C GLU A 529 26.08 12.51 -0.87
N ASN A 530 25.05 12.51 -1.71
CA ASN A 530 23.96 13.46 -1.61
C ASN A 530 22.96 13.00 -0.55
N VAL A 531 22.85 13.77 0.53
CA VAL A 531 21.92 13.50 1.65
C VAL A 531 20.66 14.34 1.57
N THR A 532 20.37 14.89 0.40
CA THR A 532 19.14 15.66 0.14
C THR A 532 18.19 14.85 -0.71
N ASP A 533 16.91 15.23 -0.70
CA ASP A 533 15.87 14.67 -1.56
C ASP A 533 15.92 15.20 -3.01
N GLU A 534 16.93 15.99 -3.37
CA GLU A 534 17.04 16.65 -4.67
C GLU A 534 18.40 16.38 -5.31
N ALA A 535 18.43 16.26 -6.64
CA ALA A 535 19.69 16.04 -7.34
C ALA A 535 20.62 17.28 -7.28
N LEU A 536 21.89 17.08 -6.94
CA LEU A 536 22.89 18.14 -6.87
C LEU A 536 23.64 18.25 -8.21
N ALA A 537 23.55 19.42 -8.85
CA ALA A 537 24.20 19.64 -10.13
C ALA A 537 25.72 19.87 -9.97
N ALA A 538 26.53 18.90 -10.42
CA ALA A 538 27.99 18.93 -10.47
C ALA A 538 28.64 19.44 -9.16
N PRO A 539 28.40 18.77 -8.01
CA PRO A 539 28.97 19.18 -6.74
C PRO A 539 30.50 19.24 -6.80
N GLU A 540 31.09 20.24 -6.15
CA GLU A 540 32.53 20.41 -6.05
C GLU A 540 32.94 20.47 -4.58
N LEU A 541 33.97 19.70 -4.22
CA LEU A 541 34.58 19.75 -2.91
C LEU A 541 35.79 20.67 -2.90
N ARG A 542 35.87 21.49 -1.86
CA ARG A 542 37.05 22.24 -1.47
C ARG A 542 37.76 21.52 -0.34
N LEU A 543 38.94 21.00 -0.64
CA LEU A 543 39.80 20.26 0.27
C LEU A 543 40.98 21.12 0.71
N THR A 544 41.11 21.36 2.01
CA THR A 544 42.27 22.04 2.61
C THR A 544 43.14 21.04 3.36
N THR A 545 44.40 20.95 2.99
CA THR A 545 45.40 20.07 3.62
C THR A 545 46.80 20.66 3.41
N ASP A 546 47.67 20.51 4.42
CA ASP A 546 49.10 20.82 4.32
C ASP A 546 49.86 19.87 3.36
N ASP A 547 49.27 18.72 3.03
CA ASP A 547 49.90 17.69 2.21
C ASP A 547 49.78 17.97 0.71
N THR A 548 50.76 17.48 -0.06
CA THR A 548 50.79 17.70 -1.51
C THR A 548 50.12 16.57 -2.26
N ILE A 549 48.91 16.81 -2.80
CA ILE A 549 48.24 15.90 -3.72
C ILE A 549 48.94 15.95 -5.07
N ASP A 550 49.53 14.82 -5.46
CA ASP A 550 50.26 14.70 -6.72
C ASP A 550 49.53 13.87 -7.79
N THR A 551 48.53 13.08 -7.38
CA THR A 551 47.71 12.25 -8.26
C THR A 551 46.27 12.21 -7.75
N LEU A 552 45.30 12.31 -8.68
CA LEU A 552 43.87 12.12 -8.46
C LEU A 552 43.35 11.06 -9.43
N TRP A 553 42.40 10.24 -8.98
CA TRP A 553 41.66 9.26 -9.76
C TRP A 553 40.16 9.48 -9.61
N ASN A 554 39.40 9.34 -10.70
CA ASN A 554 37.95 9.52 -10.77
C ASN A 554 37.50 10.92 -10.32
N GLY A 555 38.15 11.93 -10.90
CA GLY A 555 37.85 13.32 -10.59
C GLY A 555 38.77 14.30 -11.31
N GLU A 556 38.31 15.55 -11.39
CA GLU A 556 39.07 16.69 -11.89
C GLU A 556 39.65 17.52 -10.73
N LEU A 557 40.97 17.71 -10.74
CA LEU A 557 41.68 18.49 -9.73
C LEU A 557 42.02 19.89 -10.24
N SER A 558 41.62 20.91 -9.50
CA SER A 558 42.14 22.27 -9.67
C SER A 558 42.58 22.89 -8.33
N ARG A 559 43.10 24.12 -8.38
CA ARG A 559 43.62 24.84 -7.21
C ARG A 559 42.92 26.17 -7.05
N ASP A 560 42.53 26.48 -5.82
CA ASP A 560 42.10 27.82 -5.42
C ASP A 560 42.83 28.25 -4.13
N GLY A 561 43.85 29.08 -4.29
CA GLY A 561 44.76 29.45 -3.20
C GLY A 561 45.47 28.21 -2.64
N ASP A 562 45.32 27.99 -1.34
CA ASP A 562 45.92 26.85 -0.62
C ASP A 562 45.04 25.59 -0.65
N ALA A 563 43.80 25.68 -1.18
CA ALA A 563 42.88 24.54 -1.28
C ALA A 563 42.97 23.83 -2.64
N TYR A 564 42.60 22.56 -2.64
CA TYR A 564 42.29 21.79 -3.84
C TYR A 564 40.80 21.83 -4.08
N LEU A 565 40.40 22.04 -5.34
CA LEU A 565 39.03 21.89 -5.78
C LEU A 565 38.93 20.58 -6.54
N ILE A 566 37.98 19.74 -6.15
CA ILE A 566 37.79 18.40 -6.69
C ILE A 566 36.35 18.30 -7.18
N ARG A 567 36.16 17.90 -8.44
CA ARG A 567 34.86 17.58 -9.03
C ARG A 567 34.88 16.17 -9.59
N ASP A 568 33.72 15.59 -9.78
CA ASP A 568 33.57 14.36 -10.55
C ASP A 568 34.08 14.57 -11.99
N ASP A 569 34.76 13.57 -12.56
CA ASP A 569 35.23 13.58 -13.94
C ASP A 569 34.18 13.14 -14.96
N ASP A 570 33.00 12.71 -14.48
CA ASP A 570 31.76 12.55 -15.26
C ASP A 570 30.68 13.56 -14.82
N ALA A 571 31.09 14.82 -14.61
CA ALA A 571 30.34 15.94 -14.00
C ALA A 571 28.87 16.17 -14.47
N GLY A 572 27.98 15.29 -14.03
CA GLY A 572 26.53 15.34 -14.19
C GLY A 572 25.81 15.84 -12.94
N GLU A 573 24.66 15.24 -12.66
CA GLU A 573 23.91 15.42 -11.42
C GLU A 573 24.26 14.26 -10.47
N LEU A 574 24.37 14.54 -9.18
CA LEU A 574 24.48 13.53 -8.11
C LEU A 574 23.06 13.35 -7.52
N ALA A 575 22.42 12.22 -7.80
CA ALA A 575 21.05 11.93 -7.35
C ALA A 575 20.97 11.75 -5.82
N PRO A 576 19.78 11.84 -5.19
CA PRO A 576 19.59 11.49 -3.78
C PRO A 576 20.16 10.10 -3.45
N GLY A 577 20.94 9.97 -2.38
CA GLY A 577 21.61 8.71 -2.01
C GLY A 577 22.84 8.36 -2.83
N GLU A 578 23.02 8.95 -4.02
CA GLU A 578 24.12 8.59 -4.90
C GLU A 578 25.48 9.02 -4.32
N ALA A 579 26.47 8.13 -4.44
CA ALA A 579 27.84 8.34 -3.98
C ALA A 579 28.81 8.59 -5.15
N TRP A 580 29.42 9.77 -5.19
CA TRP A 580 30.61 10.02 -6.00
C TRP A 580 31.87 9.53 -5.27
N ARG A 581 32.65 8.67 -5.93
CA ARG A 581 33.90 8.09 -5.39
C ARG A 581 35.13 8.56 -6.14
N PHE A 582 36.07 9.16 -5.41
CA PHE A 582 37.40 9.50 -5.92
C PHE A 582 38.52 9.07 -4.98
N ALA A 583 39.74 8.96 -5.52
CA ALA A 583 40.92 8.66 -4.72
C ALA A 583 42.05 9.62 -5.04
N TYR A 584 42.88 9.93 -4.05
CA TYR A 584 44.06 10.78 -4.25
C TYR A 584 45.30 10.24 -3.55
N ARG A 585 46.46 10.53 -4.15
CA ARG A 585 47.77 10.27 -3.58
C ARG A 585 48.38 11.57 -3.10
N ALA A 586 48.79 11.59 -1.83
CA ALA A 586 49.42 12.74 -1.20
C ALA A 586 50.82 12.41 -0.67
N GLN A 587 51.70 13.41 -0.73
CA GLN A 587 52.99 13.44 -0.04
C GLN A 587 52.83 14.20 1.27
N GLY A 588 53.13 13.54 2.38
CA GLY A 588 52.95 14.04 3.74
C GLY A 588 52.50 12.97 4.72
N ASP A 589 52.17 13.39 5.94
CA ASP A 589 51.82 12.51 7.06
C ASP A 589 50.48 12.88 7.73
N ALA A 590 49.65 13.71 7.07
CA ALA A 590 48.35 14.19 7.54
C ALA A 590 47.18 13.67 6.67
N PRO A 591 46.81 12.38 6.80
CA PRO A 591 45.79 11.73 5.98
C PRO A 591 44.36 12.23 6.21
N THR A 592 44.12 12.94 7.32
CA THR A 592 42.87 13.65 7.58
C THR A 592 43.04 15.10 7.12
N PRO A 593 42.22 15.59 6.18
CA PRO A 593 42.25 16.98 5.76
C PRO A 593 41.95 17.94 6.90
N ASP A 594 42.51 19.15 6.84
CA ASP A 594 42.23 20.21 7.82
C ASP A 594 40.79 20.73 7.72
N ALA A 595 40.25 20.74 6.50
CA ALA A 595 38.85 21.06 6.23
C ALA A 595 38.40 20.45 4.89
N VAL A 596 37.14 20.00 4.86
CA VAL A 596 36.39 19.68 3.64
C VAL A 596 35.14 20.54 3.66
N THR A 597 34.91 21.32 2.61
CA THR A 597 33.71 22.15 2.47
C THR A 597 33.17 22.05 1.05
N GLY A 598 31.89 22.27 0.85
CA GLY A 598 31.31 22.37 -0.48
C GLY A 598 31.72 23.69 -1.14
N ALA A 599 31.91 23.68 -2.46
CA ALA A 599 31.98 24.91 -3.24
C ALA A 599 30.57 25.52 -3.36
N ASP A 600 30.51 26.80 -3.77
CA ASP A 600 29.27 27.52 -4.07
C ASP A 600 28.20 27.56 -2.97
N GLY A 601 28.57 27.22 -1.73
CA GLY A 601 27.70 27.30 -0.55
C GLY A 601 27.07 25.98 -0.12
N LEU A 602 27.49 24.86 -0.72
CA LEU A 602 27.04 23.52 -0.29
C LEU A 602 27.54 23.19 1.13
N ASP A 603 26.62 22.80 1.99
CA ASP A 603 26.94 22.38 3.36
C ASP A 603 27.40 20.92 3.39
N VAL A 604 28.57 20.66 3.97
CA VAL A 604 29.23 19.35 3.98
C VAL A 604 29.39 18.84 5.42
N ALA A 605 28.90 17.64 5.68
CA ALA A 605 29.20 16.86 6.88
C ALA A 605 30.38 15.91 6.59
N LEU A 606 31.49 16.07 7.31
CA LEU A 606 32.64 15.16 7.23
C LEU A 606 32.57 14.15 8.38
N LEU A 607 32.22 12.89 8.08
CA LEU A 607 32.17 11.83 9.08
C LEU A 607 33.57 11.43 9.58
N GLY A 608 34.57 11.51 8.71
CA GLY A 608 35.97 11.28 9.07
C GLY A 608 36.78 10.55 8.00
N MET A 609 38.05 10.28 8.34
CA MET A 609 39.03 9.58 7.50
C MET A 609 39.62 8.40 8.25
N HIS A 610 39.09 7.20 8.00
CA HIS A 610 39.52 5.99 8.68
C HIS A 610 40.89 5.51 8.21
N ASP A 611 41.62 4.78 9.06
CA ASP A 611 42.78 4.00 8.61
C ASP A 611 42.27 2.65 8.08
N GLY A 612 42.36 2.43 6.76
CA GLY A 612 41.91 1.19 6.13
C GLY A 612 42.70 -0.05 6.55
N SER A 613 43.75 0.09 7.36
CA SER A 613 44.44 -1.03 8.01
C SER A 613 43.72 -1.59 9.25
N ASP A 614 42.74 -0.87 9.80
CA ASP A 614 41.94 -1.28 10.97
C ASP A 614 40.68 -2.08 10.62
N LEU A 615 40.39 -2.32 9.33
CA LEU A 615 39.30 -3.21 8.86
C LEU A 615 39.48 -4.69 9.29
N GLY A 616 40.55 -5.02 10.03
CA GLY A 616 40.78 -6.32 10.66
C GLY A 616 39.79 -6.70 11.78
N LEU A 617 38.72 -5.92 11.99
CA LEU A 617 37.55 -6.30 12.79
C LEU A 617 36.48 -7.05 11.98
N LEU A 618 36.65 -7.20 10.66
CA LEU A 618 35.69 -7.83 9.74
C LEU A 618 36.30 -9.08 9.07
N GLY A 619 36.75 -10.04 9.88
CA GLY A 619 37.46 -11.26 9.43
C GLY A 619 36.72 -12.55 9.76
#